data_AF-A0A1E8BFT2-F1
#
_entry.id   AF-A0A1E8BFT2-F1
#
_cell.length_a   1.000
_cell.length_b   1.000
_cell.length_c   1.000
_cell.angle_alpha   90.00
_cell.angle_beta   90.00
_cell.angle_gamma   90.00
#
_symmetry.space_group_name_H-M   'P 1'
#
loop_
_entity.id
_entity.type
_entity.pdbx_description
1 polymer ?
#
loop_
_entity_poly.entity_id
_entity_poly.type
_entity_poly.pdbx_seq_one_letter_code
_entity_poly.pdbx_strand_id
1 'polypeptide(L)'
;MNQRVEAVDAIRGFALFGILLVNMTLIQFGVFASEKPTYIFGPLDEGANWFIQFFGTHNFMSLFSFLFGLSIILLQKSIIVKGKKFFPTYIRRIIILLLLGYIHGTFVWEGDILFAYGVIGIFLMMFINRKPKTLLIWASILLALIMLASYQSESTSNPYDDLAPYTEKEHKVHETGSYMDHVNFRLTENPFDYMGINGVFGLVFISVFAIIFMSPLFLLGMYVGKKSWLFEVNQHIPAVKKIWLITGIFSFTIKILAIFVKHPILIMLQDSLTPVTMTFFYGSTIILLFHYKKVAHLLCIHGEHGKNVG
;
A
#
# COMPACT_ATOMS: atom_id res chain seq x y z
N MET A 1 22.76 -2.77 15.59
CA MET A 1 22.27 -2.05 14.39
C MET A 1 21.55 -3.01 13.42
N ASN A 2 21.99 -4.27 13.29
CA ASN A 2 21.43 -5.30 12.39
C ASN A 2 19.93 -5.59 12.57
N GLN A 3 19.44 -5.86 13.78
CA GLN A 3 18.02 -6.21 14.01
C GLN A 3 16.98 -5.16 13.59
N ARG A 4 17.36 -3.88 13.50
CA ARG A 4 16.45 -2.80 13.06
C ARG A 4 16.27 -2.83 11.55
N VAL A 5 17.37 -3.07 10.85
CA VAL A 5 17.37 -3.29 9.42
C VAL A 5 16.60 -4.58 9.13
N GLU A 6 16.81 -5.65 9.91
CA GLU A 6 16.06 -6.90 9.80
C GLU A 6 14.54 -6.72 10.02
N ALA A 7 14.10 -5.96 11.03
CA ALA A 7 12.67 -5.72 11.24
C ALA A 7 12.05 -4.91 10.07
N VAL A 8 12.72 -3.85 9.62
CA VAL A 8 12.24 -3.05 8.47
C VAL A 8 12.22 -3.87 7.19
N ASP A 9 13.24 -4.70 6.96
CA ASP A 9 13.33 -5.58 5.80
C ASP A 9 12.30 -6.71 5.86
N ALA A 10 12.00 -7.24 7.05
CA ALA A 10 10.93 -8.21 7.27
C ALA A 10 9.55 -7.60 6.97
N ILE A 11 9.29 -6.36 7.41
CA ILE A 11 8.04 -5.66 7.08
C ILE A 11 7.94 -5.45 5.56
N ARG A 12 9.04 -5.10 4.87
CA ARG A 12 9.05 -4.98 3.40
C ARG A 12 8.76 -6.31 2.71
N GLY A 13 9.40 -7.39 3.13
CA GLY A 13 9.16 -8.73 2.58
C GLY A 13 7.72 -9.18 2.79
N PHE A 14 7.17 -8.94 3.98
CA PHE A 14 5.76 -9.21 4.29
C PHE A 14 4.80 -8.39 3.42
N ALA A 15 5.08 -7.09 3.24
CA ALA A 15 4.27 -6.24 2.36
C ALA A 15 4.33 -6.72 0.90
N LEU A 16 5.52 -7.06 0.39
CA LEU A 16 5.68 -7.52 -0.99
C LEU A 16 4.97 -8.86 -1.23
N PHE A 17 5.06 -9.80 -0.30
CA PHE A 17 4.32 -11.06 -0.37
C PHE A 17 2.81 -10.84 -0.38
N GLY A 18 2.32 -9.96 0.50
CA GLY A 18 0.91 -9.62 0.55
C GLY A 18 0.39 -8.92 -0.72
N ILE A 19 1.19 -8.03 -1.32
CA ILE A 19 0.89 -7.43 -2.63
C ILE A 19 0.76 -8.51 -3.71
N LEU A 20 1.68 -9.46 -3.74
CA LEU A 20 1.65 -10.57 -4.69
C LEU A 20 0.38 -11.43 -4.52
N LEU A 21 -0.03 -11.73 -3.27
CA LEU A 21 -1.27 -12.46 -2.99
C LEU A 21 -2.52 -11.73 -3.54
N VAL A 22 -2.62 -10.43 -3.28
CA VAL A 22 -3.77 -9.63 -3.77
C VAL A 22 -3.73 -9.52 -5.29
N ASN A 23 -2.56 -9.29 -5.88
CA ASN A 23 -2.43 -9.15 -7.33
C ASN A 23 -2.79 -10.44 -8.08
N MET A 24 -2.55 -11.62 -7.50
CA MET A 24 -3.02 -12.88 -8.11
C MET A 24 -4.55 -12.89 -8.27
N THR A 25 -5.29 -12.38 -7.28
CA THR A 25 -6.76 -12.25 -7.41
C THR A 25 -7.16 -11.21 -8.45
N LEU A 26 -6.43 -10.09 -8.57
CA LEU A 26 -6.72 -9.06 -9.56
C LEU A 26 -6.38 -9.50 -10.99
N ILE A 27 -5.34 -10.31 -11.18
CA ILE A 27 -4.99 -10.89 -12.48
C ILE A 27 -6.05 -11.92 -12.90
N GLN A 28 -6.59 -12.67 -11.94
CA GLN A 28 -7.59 -13.69 -12.22
C GLN A 28 -8.97 -13.08 -12.53
N PHE A 29 -9.36 -12.04 -11.80
CA PHE A 29 -10.73 -11.49 -11.88
C PHE A 29 -10.80 -10.17 -12.65
N GLY A 30 -9.68 -9.57 -13.05
CA GLY A 30 -9.66 -8.22 -13.62
C GLY A 30 -9.63 -7.13 -12.54
N VAL A 31 -9.07 -5.97 -12.88
CA VAL A 31 -8.93 -4.84 -11.93
C VAL A 31 -10.25 -4.10 -11.74
N PHE A 32 -11.10 -4.11 -12.75
CA PHE A 32 -12.35 -3.34 -12.83
C PHE A 32 -13.61 -4.22 -12.85
N ALA A 33 -13.48 -5.52 -12.63
CA ALA A 33 -14.62 -6.42 -12.68
C ALA A 33 -15.54 -6.28 -11.47
N SER A 34 -16.84 -6.26 -11.75
CA SER A 34 -17.93 -6.25 -10.77
C SER A 34 -18.42 -7.65 -10.41
N GLU A 35 -18.12 -8.65 -11.23
CA GLU A 35 -18.66 -10.00 -11.07
C GLU A 35 -17.89 -10.83 -10.04
N LYS A 36 -18.65 -11.67 -9.33
CA LYS A 36 -18.10 -12.58 -8.34
C LYS A 36 -17.29 -13.68 -9.04
N PRO A 37 -16.19 -14.15 -8.44
CA PRO A 37 -15.42 -15.26 -8.96
C PRO A 37 -16.28 -16.49 -9.30
N THR A 38 -15.99 -17.14 -10.42
CA THR A 38 -16.37 -18.55 -10.59
C THR A 38 -15.46 -19.39 -9.71
N TYR A 39 -15.95 -19.81 -8.54
CA TYR A 39 -15.19 -20.63 -7.60
C TYR A 39 -15.18 -22.09 -8.04
N ILE A 40 -14.02 -22.60 -8.41
CA ILE A 40 -13.84 -23.96 -8.92
C ILE A 40 -13.91 -24.98 -7.76
N PHE A 41 -13.35 -24.63 -6.60
CA PHE A 41 -13.32 -25.46 -5.40
C PHE A 41 -14.39 -25.06 -4.36
N GLY A 42 -15.36 -24.24 -4.75
CA GLY A 42 -16.52 -23.87 -3.94
C GLY A 42 -16.14 -23.14 -2.63
N PRO A 43 -16.59 -23.60 -1.44
CA PRO A 43 -16.42 -22.87 -0.18
C PRO A 43 -14.97 -22.58 0.24
N LEU A 44 -14.00 -23.38 -0.22
CA LEU A 44 -12.59 -23.15 0.07
C LEU A 44 -12.07 -21.90 -0.65
N ASP A 45 -12.45 -21.72 -1.91
CA ASP A 45 -12.06 -20.53 -2.67
C ASP A 45 -12.76 -19.28 -2.13
N GLU A 46 -14.02 -19.41 -1.71
CA GLU A 46 -14.75 -18.33 -1.05
C GLU A 46 -14.07 -17.89 0.24
N GLY A 47 -13.66 -18.86 1.09
CA GLY A 47 -12.95 -18.57 2.32
C GLY A 47 -11.58 -17.94 2.08
N ALA A 48 -10.83 -18.43 1.09
CA ALA A 48 -9.53 -17.88 0.71
C ALA A 48 -9.66 -16.46 0.14
N ASN A 49 -10.60 -16.23 -0.78
CA ASN A 49 -10.85 -14.91 -1.34
C ASN A 49 -11.33 -13.94 -0.25
N TRP A 50 -12.25 -14.36 0.63
CA TRP A 50 -12.66 -13.53 1.77
C TRP A 50 -11.48 -13.14 2.65
N PHE A 51 -10.58 -14.07 2.95
CA PHE A 51 -9.37 -13.80 3.73
C PHE A 51 -8.47 -12.77 3.03
N ILE A 52 -8.21 -12.94 1.73
CA ILE A 52 -7.40 -12.01 0.93
C ILE A 52 -8.07 -10.64 0.86
N GLN A 53 -9.37 -10.56 0.68
CA GLN A 53 -10.10 -9.28 0.62
C GLN A 53 -10.11 -8.58 1.98
N PHE A 54 -10.29 -9.33 3.07
CA PHE A 54 -10.37 -8.76 4.41
C PHE A 54 -9.00 -8.25 4.91
N PHE A 55 -7.95 -9.05 4.75
CA PHE A 55 -6.60 -8.74 5.25
C PHE A 55 -5.70 -8.09 4.21
N GLY A 56 -5.85 -8.42 2.93
CA GLY A 56 -4.90 -8.02 1.90
C GLY A 56 -5.27 -6.75 1.15
N THR A 57 -6.50 -6.68 0.65
CA THR A 57 -6.93 -5.63 -0.28
C THR A 57 -6.69 -4.23 0.29
N HIS A 58 -5.95 -3.41 -0.47
CA HIS A 58 -5.42 -2.07 -0.14
C HIS A 58 -4.43 -1.97 1.04
N ASN A 59 -4.45 -2.92 1.99
CA ASN A 59 -3.65 -2.83 3.21
C ASN A 59 -2.15 -3.04 2.96
N PHE A 60 -1.78 -4.05 2.17
CA PHE A 60 -0.36 -4.33 1.88
C PHE A 60 0.28 -3.25 1.01
N MET A 61 -0.48 -2.71 0.06
CA MET A 61 -0.08 -1.55 -0.72
C MET A 61 0.14 -0.33 0.16
N SER A 62 -0.74 -0.09 1.14
CA SER A 62 -0.60 1.01 2.09
C SER A 62 0.61 0.85 3.00
N LEU A 63 0.89 -0.37 3.46
CA LEU A 63 2.10 -0.68 4.22
C LEU A 63 3.36 -0.44 3.39
N PHE A 64 3.37 -0.86 2.13
CA PHE A 64 4.49 -0.65 1.22
C PHE A 64 4.69 0.85 0.89
N SER A 65 3.62 1.61 0.66
CA SER A 65 3.63 3.07 0.50
C SER A 65 4.28 3.78 1.69
N PHE A 66 3.89 3.42 2.90
CA PHE A 66 4.48 3.95 4.13
C PHE A 66 5.97 3.64 4.23
N LEU A 67 6.37 2.39 3.95
CA LEU A 67 7.78 1.98 3.97
C LEU A 67 8.58 2.69 2.88
N PHE A 68 8.00 2.95 1.70
CA PHE A 68 8.67 3.69 0.64
C PHE A 68 9.00 5.11 1.11
N GLY A 69 8.02 5.84 1.65
CA GLY A 69 8.22 7.16 2.23
C GLY A 69 9.28 7.18 3.33
N LEU A 70 9.24 6.20 4.23
CA LEU A 70 10.27 6.01 5.26
C LEU A 70 11.66 5.81 4.64
N SER A 71 11.75 4.98 3.61
CA SER A 71 13.00 4.62 2.92
C SER A 71 13.68 5.84 2.28
N ILE A 72 12.91 6.80 1.78
CA ILE A 72 13.45 8.05 1.21
C ILE A 72 14.26 8.82 2.26
N ILE A 73 13.71 8.97 3.47
CA ILE A 73 14.38 9.71 4.54
C ILE A 73 15.59 8.94 5.08
N LEU A 74 15.49 7.61 5.17
CA LEU A 74 16.63 6.76 5.55
C LEU A 74 17.76 6.83 4.52
N LEU A 75 17.42 6.82 3.23
CA LEU A 75 18.36 6.99 2.13
C LEU A 75 19.04 8.37 2.20
N GLN A 76 18.26 9.43 2.45
CA GLN A 76 18.79 10.79 2.62
C GLN A 76 19.82 10.86 3.74
N LYS A 77 19.48 10.36 4.93
CA LYS A 77 20.38 10.32 6.08
C LYS A 77 21.66 9.55 5.77
N SER A 78 21.54 8.37 5.15
CA SER A 78 22.68 7.53 4.78
C SER A 78 23.63 8.20 3.77
N ILE A 79 23.10 8.90 2.77
CA ILE A 79 23.90 9.58 1.75
C ILE A 79 24.61 10.82 2.33
N ILE A 80 23.92 11.59 3.18
CA ILE A 80 24.49 12.78 3.84
C ILE A 80 25.66 12.38 4.74
N VAL A 81 25.51 11.31 5.53
CA VAL A 81 26.60 10.79 6.39
C VAL A 81 27.84 10.38 5.57
N LYS A 82 27.65 9.93 4.32
CA LYS A 82 28.73 9.57 3.40
C LYS A 82 29.31 10.77 2.63
N GLY A 83 28.91 12.01 2.94
CA GLY A 83 29.40 13.22 2.27
C GLY A 83 28.99 13.34 0.79
N LYS A 84 27.98 12.59 0.33
CA LYS A 84 27.55 12.57 -1.08
C LYS A 84 26.30 13.41 -1.31
N LYS A 85 26.07 13.84 -2.55
CA LYS A 85 24.85 14.56 -2.95
C LYS A 85 23.66 13.60 -3.03
N PHE A 86 22.59 13.90 -2.28
CA PHE A 86 21.37 13.09 -2.23
C PHE A 86 20.57 13.08 -3.56
N PHE A 87 20.22 14.26 -4.07
CA PHE A 87 19.29 14.40 -5.21
C PHE A 87 19.71 13.65 -6.47
N PRO A 88 20.99 13.64 -6.92
CA PRO A 88 21.38 12.86 -8.10
C PRO A 88 21.12 11.36 -7.94
N THR A 89 21.38 10.81 -6.75
CA THR A 89 21.12 9.39 -6.46
C THR A 89 19.62 9.10 -6.40
N TYR A 90 18.85 10.01 -5.82
CA TYR A 90 17.40 9.90 -5.71
C TYR A 90 16.73 9.94 -7.10
N ILE A 91 17.06 10.94 -7.92
CA ILE A 91 16.50 11.12 -9.26
C ILE A 91 16.81 9.92 -10.14
N ARG A 92 18.04 9.40 -10.12
CA ARG A 92 18.40 8.18 -10.86
C ARG A 92 17.53 7.00 -10.47
N ARG A 93 17.24 6.81 -9.16
CA ARG A 93 16.37 5.74 -8.68
C ARG A 93 14.93 5.92 -9.13
N ILE A 94 14.40 7.15 -9.11
CA ILE A 94 13.05 7.46 -9.58
C ILE A 94 12.91 7.25 -11.09
N ILE A 95 13.89 7.66 -11.89
CA ILE A 95 13.90 7.41 -13.35
C ILE A 95 13.90 5.90 -13.63
N ILE A 96 14.75 5.13 -12.95
CA ILE A 96 14.76 3.67 -13.10
C ILE A 96 13.40 3.09 -12.72
N LEU A 97 12.80 3.56 -11.63
CA LEU A 97 11.49 3.07 -11.17
C LEU A 97 10.37 3.39 -12.18
N LEU A 98 10.38 4.58 -12.78
CA LEU A 98 9.45 4.97 -13.83
C LEU A 98 9.62 4.13 -15.10
N LEU A 99 10.87 3.91 -15.54
CA LEU A 99 11.14 3.09 -16.72
C LEU A 99 10.73 1.64 -16.50
N LEU A 100 11.07 1.06 -15.34
CA LEU A 100 10.65 -0.29 -15.00
C LEU A 100 9.13 -0.41 -14.87
N GLY A 101 8.48 0.57 -14.25
CA GLY A 101 7.02 0.60 -14.15
C GLY A 101 6.33 0.75 -15.51
N TYR A 102 6.88 1.57 -16.42
CA TYR A 102 6.36 1.68 -17.78
C TYR A 102 6.48 0.35 -18.53
N ILE A 103 7.67 -0.28 -18.50
CA ILE A 103 7.89 -1.59 -19.13
C ILE A 103 6.96 -2.64 -18.50
N HIS A 104 6.86 -2.68 -17.17
CA HIS A 104 6.01 -3.64 -16.47
C HIS A 104 4.52 -3.43 -16.78
N GLY A 105 4.05 -2.18 -16.74
CA GLY A 105 2.68 -1.80 -17.07
C GLY A 105 2.29 -2.19 -18.49
N THR A 106 3.19 -2.02 -19.47
CA THR A 106 2.92 -2.35 -20.87
C THR A 106 3.04 -3.85 -21.16
N PHE A 107 4.09 -4.50 -20.66
CA PHE A 107 4.43 -5.87 -21.08
C PHE A 107 3.98 -6.96 -20.11
N VAL A 108 3.65 -6.63 -18.87
CA VAL A 108 3.33 -7.62 -17.84
C VAL A 108 1.88 -7.49 -17.40
N TRP A 109 1.50 -6.37 -16.77
CA TRP A 109 0.18 -6.22 -16.17
C TRP A 109 -0.19 -4.75 -15.88
N GLU A 110 -1.47 -4.42 -16.04
CA GLU A 110 -2.03 -3.06 -15.99
C GLU A 110 -2.00 -2.42 -14.60
N GLY A 111 -2.09 -3.22 -13.54
CA GLY A 111 -2.07 -2.75 -12.16
C GLY A 111 -0.66 -2.40 -11.64
N ASP A 112 0.23 -1.90 -12.49
CA ASP A 112 1.60 -1.57 -12.11
C ASP A 112 1.65 -0.47 -11.04
N ILE A 113 2.32 -0.79 -9.93
CA ILE A 113 2.50 0.15 -8.81
C ILE A 113 3.81 0.93 -8.94
N LEU A 114 4.78 0.44 -9.73
CA LEU A 114 6.12 1.01 -9.82
C LEU A 114 6.07 2.39 -10.47
N PHE A 115 5.33 2.53 -11.57
CA PHE A 115 5.18 3.79 -12.28
C PHE A 115 4.50 4.83 -11.38
N ALA A 116 3.39 4.46 -10.74
CA ALA A 116 2.69 5.32 -9.78
C ALA A 116 3.63 5.77 -8.65
N TYR A 117 4.44 4.86 -8.10
CA TYR A 117 5.41 5.18 -7.05
C TYR A 117 6.54 6.07 -7.56
N GLY A 118 6.93 5.95 -8.83
CA GLY A 118 7.86 6.86 -9.49
C GLY A 118 7.32 8.28 -9.56
N VAL A 119 6.06 8.44 -10.00
CA VAL A 119 5.37 9.73 -10.06
C VAL A 119 5.19 10.34 -8.66
N ILE A 120 4.74 9.54 -7.68
CA ILE A 120 4.70 9.96 -6.26
C ILE A 120 6.10 10.35 -5.80
N GLY A 121 7.13 9.59 -6.14
CA GLY A 121 8.51 9.89 -5.81
C GLY A 121 8.98 11.26 -6.32
N ILE A 122 8.56 11.68 -7.52
CA ILE A 122 8.79 13.04 -8.02
C ILE A 122 8.06 14.05 -7.12
N PHE A 123 6.77 13.84 -6.87
CA PHE A 123 5.97 14.72 -6.00
C PHE A 123 6.58 14.89 -4.60
N LEU A 124 7.05 13.79 -4.00
CA LEU A 124 7.67 13.78 -2.67
C LEU A 124 8.97 14.58 -2.61
N MET A 125 9.65 14.87 -3.73
CA MET A 125 10.88 15.69 -3.75
C MET A 125 10.67 17.05 -3.08
N MET A 126 9.49 17.63 -3.22
CA MET A 126 9.12 18.92 -2.61
C MET A 126 9.08 18.88 -1.07
N PHE A 127 8.95 17.68 -0.50
CA PHE A 127 8.78 17.42 0.92
C PHE A 127 10.05 16.92 1.61
N ILE A 128 11.04 16.43 0.86
CA ILE A 128 12.26 15.81 1.39
C ILE A 128 13.00 16.72 2.38
N ASN A 129 13.08 18.03 2.11
CA ASN A 129 13.76 18.99 2.99
C ASN A 129 12.81 19.75 3.95
N ARG A 130 11.51 19.44 3.95
CA ARG A 130 10.52 20.15 4.78
C ARG A 130 10.50 19.68 6.23
N LYS A 131 9.99 20.50 7.14
CA LYS A 131 9.90 20.15 8.57
C LYS A 131 8.88 19.00 8.77
N PRO A 132 9.04 18.14 9.80
CA PRO A 132 8.07 17.06 10.08
C PRO A 132 6.63 17.56 10.22
N LYS A 133 6.42 18.76 10.78
CA LYS A 133 5.09 19.37 10.87
C LYS A 133 4.43 19.54 9.50
N THR A 134 5.18 19.97 8.48
CA THR A 134 4.67 20.12 7.11
C THR A 134 4.23 18.78 6.53
N LEU A 135 4.99 17.71 6.76
CA LEU A 135 4.63 16.37 6.29
C LEU A 135 3.30 15.91 6.89
N LEU A 136 3.11 16.13 8.19
CA LEU A 136 1.89 15.74 8.88
C LEU A 136 0.68 16.54 8.39
N ILE A 137 0.83 17.87 8.23
CA ILE A 137 -0.25 18.73 7.71
C ILE A 137 -0.70 18.26 6.33
N TRP A 138 0.24 18.04 5.40
CA TRP A 138 -0.10 17.59 4.05
C TRP A 138 -0.66 16.17 4.01
N ALA A 139 -0.12 15.25 4.83
CA ALA A 139 -0.70 13.91 4.96
C ALA A 139 -2.15 13.98 5.46
N SER A 140 -2.44 14.82 6.45
CA SER A 140 -3.79 15.00 6.99
C SER A 140 -4.74 15.65 5.99
N ILE A 141 -4.30 16.67 5.24
CA ILE A 141 -5.11 17.32 4.19
C ILE A 141 -5.47 16.31 3.10
N LEU A 142 -4.47 15.60 2.57
CA LEU A 142 -4.68 14.63 1.50
C LEU A 142 -5.54 13.45 1.97
N LEU A 143 -5.36 12.98 3.20
CA LEU A 143 -6.20 11.94 3.77
C LEU A 143 -7.66 12.41 3.93
N ALA A 144 -7.88 13.65 4.38
CA ALA A 144 -9.22 14.23 4.46
C ALA A 144 -9.88 14.38 3.08
N LEU A 145 -9.09 14.73 2.06
CA LEU A 145 -9.59 14.79 0.68
C LEU A 145 -9.96 13.41 0.14
N ILE A 146 -9.17 12.36 0.45
CA ILE A 146 -9.54 10.98 0.12
C ILE A 146 -10.83 10.59 0.83
N MET A 147 -10.95 10.87 2.13
CA MET A 147 -12.19 10.58 2.87
C MET A 147 -13.40 11.24 2.22
N LEU A 148 -13.28 12.52 1.83
CA LEU A 148 -14.34 13.24 1.14
C LEU A 148 -14.66 12.64 -0.24
N ALA A 149 -13.64 12.24 -1.00
CA ALA A 149 -13.81 11.63 -2.32
C ALA A 149 -14.37 10.20 -2.25
N SER A 150 -14.07 9.45 -1.19
CA SER A 150 -14.59 8.11 -0.93
C SER A 150 -16.01 8.11 -0.36
N TYR A 151 -16.58 9.28 -0.05
CA TYR A 151 -17.96 9.37 0.40
C TYR A 151 -18.91 9.13 -0.77
N GLN A 152 -19.44 7.91 -0.84
CA GLN A 152 -20.47 7.54 -1.81
C GLN A 152 -21.82 8.08 -1.30
N SER A 153 -22.32 9.15 -1.91
CA SER A 153 -23.75 9.47 -1.83
C SER A 153 -24.54 8.35 -2.52
N GLU A 154 -25.84 8.19 -2.22
CA GLU A 154 -26.75 7.34 -2.99
C GLU A 154 -26.86 7.85 -4.45
N SER A 155 -25.81 7.67 -5.25
CA SER A 155 -25.82 7.93 -6.68
C SER A 155 -26.50 6.77 -7.38
N THR A 156 -27.44 7.08 -8.26
CA THR A 156 -28.27 6.12 -9.00
C THR A 156 -27.51 5.36 -10.10
N SER A 157 -26.25 5.70 -10.37
CA SER A 157 -25.38 5.01 -11.33
C SER A 157 -24.21 4.36 -10.60
N ASN A 158 -24.07 3.05 -10.77
CA ASN A 158 -22.93 2.30 -10.27
C ASN A 158 -21.75 2.51 -11.24
N PRO A 159 -20.58 3.02 -10.80
CA PRO A 159 -19.43 3.23 -11.69
C PRO A 159 -18.96 1.96 -12.42
N TYR A 160 -19.29 0.78 -11.89
CA TYR A 160 -19.03 -0.48 -12.56
C TYR A 160 -19.91 -0.72 -13.79
N ASP A 161 -21.10 -0.13 -13.86
CA ASP A 161 -21.99 -0.26 -15.02
C ASP A 161 -21.40 0.48 -16.23
N ASP A 162 -20.78 1.64 -16.00
CA ASP A 162 -20.08 2.41 -17.04
C ASP A 162 -18.83 1.68 -17.56
N LEU A 163 -18.21 0.82 -16.73
CA LEU A 163 -17.02 0.04 -17.06
C LEU A 163 -17.31 -1.34 -17.65
N ALA A 164 -18.57 -1.80 -17.62
CA ALA A 164 -18.93 -3.13 -18.12
C ALA A 164 -18.42 -3.45 -19.54
N PRO A 165 -18.47 -2.52 -20.53
CA PRO A 165 -17.93 -2.78 -21.86
C PRO A 165 -16.41 -2.99 -21.87
N TYR A 166 -15.68 -2.29 -21.02
CA TYR A 166 -14.22 -2.45 -20.88
C TYR A 166 -13.90 -3.81 -20.27
N THR A 167 -14.56 -4.16 -19.15
CA THR A 167 -14.36 -5.44 -18.45
C THR A 167 -14.72 -6.64 -19.34
N GLU A 168 -15.78 -6.55 -20.15
CA GLU A 168 -16.15 -7.62 -21.08
C GLU A 168 -15.06 -7.84 -22.15
N LYS A 169 -14.45 -6.77 -22.67
CA LYS A 169 -13.32 -6.88 -23.59
C LYS A 169 -12.09 -7.46 -22.89
N GLU A 170 -11.77 -7.00 -21.68
CA GLU A 170 -10.67 -7.50 -20.86
C GLU A 170 -10.81 -9.02 -20.66
N HIS A 171 -11.99 -9.49 -20.25
CA HIS A 171 -12.28 -10.91 -20.05
C HIS A 171 -12.10 -11.72 -21.34
N LYS A 172 -12.59 -11.24 -22.49
CA LYS A 172 -12.41 -11.92 -23.78
C LYS A 172 -10.94 -12.10 -24.16
N VAL A 173 -10.11 -11.09 -23.92
CA VAL A 173 -8.67 -11.18 -24.17
C VAL A 173 -8.02 -12.17 -23.18
N HIS A 174 -8.42 -12.20 -21.92
CA HIS A 174 -7.91 -13.19 -20.94
C HIS A 174 -8.30 -14.64 -21.23
N GLU A 175 -9.46 -14.89 -21.80
CA GLU A 175 -9.89 -16.25 -22.13
C GLU A 175 -9.25 -16.80 -23.39
N THR A 176 -9.06 -15.96 -24.41
CA THR A 176 -8.77 -16.42 -25.79
C THR A 176 -7.60 -15.71 -26.47
N GLY A 177 -7.10 -14.61 -25.90
CA GLY A 177 -6.08 -13.76 -26.49
C GLY A 177 -4.68 -14.35 -26.42
N SER A 178 -3.85 -14.00 -27.40
CA SER A 178 -2.40 -14.20 -27.32
C SER A 178 -1.76 -13.15 -26.41
N TYR A 179 -0.49 -13.37 -26.05
CA TYR A 179 0.30 -12.38 -25.31
C TYR A 179 0.31 -11.00 -25.99
N MET A 180 0.38 -10.95 -27.33
CA MET A 180 0.41 -9.69 -28.05
C MET A 180 -0.96 -8.98 -28.03
N ASP A 181 -2.06 -9.74 -27.98
CA ASP A 181 -3.40 -9.17 -27.82
C ASP A 181 -3.55 -8.48 -26.47
N HIS A 182 -2.98 -9.06 -25.41
CA HIS A 182 -2.90 -8.39 -24.11
C HIS A 182 -2.06 -7.11 -24.15
N VAL A 183 -0.90 -7.12 -24.80
CA VAL A 183 -0.07 -5.91 -24.92
C VAL A 183 -0.79 -4.83 -25.71
N ASN A 184 -1.48 -5.20 -26.80
CA ASN A 184 -2.25 -4.27 -27.60
C ASN A 184 -3.42 -3.70 -26.80
N PHE A 185 -4.20 -4.55 -26.12
CA PHE A 185 -5.31 -4.13 -25.25
C PHE A 185 -4.85 -3.04 -24.27
N ARG A 186 -3.73 -3.26 -23.57
CA ARG A 186 -3.13 -2.30 -22.63
C ARG A 186 -2.72 -0.96 -23.23
N LEU A 187 -2.37 -0.94 -24.51
CA LEU A 187 -1.92 0.26 -25.20
C LEU A 187 -3.06 1.03 -25.84
N THR A 188 -4.17 0.36 -26.17
CA THR A 188 -5.25 0.93 -26.97
C THR A 188 -6.54 1.18 -26.21
N GLU A 189 -6.85 0.34 -25.22
CA GLU A 189 -8.07 0.44 -24.44
C GLU A 189 -7.79 1.20 -23.14
N ASN A 190 -8.66 2.14 -22.79
CA ASN A 190 -8.53 2.94 -21.58
C ASN A 190 -9.87 2.95 -20.83
N PRO A 191 -9.92 2.50 -19.56
CA PRO A 191 -11.15 2.44 -18.79
C PRO A 191 -11.79 3.83 -18.58
N PHE A 192 -10.99 4.91 -18.59
CA PHE A 192 -11.48 6.27 -18.36
C PHE A 192 -12.23 6.86 -19.56
N ASP A 193 -12.01 6.34 -20.77
CA ASP A 193 -12.75 6.78 -21.97
C ASP A 193 -14.24 6.40 -21.84
N TYR A 194 -14.52 5.24 -21.22
CA TYR A 194 -15.87 4.76 -20.92
C TYR A 194 -16.56 5.59 -19.82
N MET A 195 -15.80 6.29 -18.99
CA MET A 195 -16.31 7.25 -18.00
C MET A 195 -16.51 8.67 -18.56
N GLY A 196 -16.36 8.84 -19.88
CA GLY A 196 -16.48 10.15 -20.55
C GLY A 196 -15.29 11.08 -20.35
N ILE A 197 -14.18 10.59 -19.78
CA ILE A 197 -12.95 11.35 -19.61
C ILE A 197 -12.13 11.21 -20.89
N ASN A 198 -12.44 12.04 -21.87
CA ASN A 198 -11.79 11.99 -23.17
C ASN A 198 -10.65 13.00 -23.29
N GLY A 199 -9.58 12.61 -23.98
CA GLY A 199 -8.49 13.50 -24.39
C GLY A 199 -7.28 13.47 -23.47
N VAL A 200 -6.10 13.62 -24.09
CA VAL A 200 -4.79 13.43 -23.45
C VAL A 200 -4.62 14.29 -22.19
N PHE A 201 -5.05 15.56 -22.23
CA PHE A 201 -4.88 16.47 -21.11
C PHE A 201 -5.72 16.08 -19.89
N GLY A 202 -7.00 15.74 -20.10
CA GLY A 202 -7.90 15.31 -19.02
C GLY A 202 -7.44 14.01 -18.38
N LEU A 203 -7.05 13.03 -19.21
CA LEU A 203 -6.52 11.74 -18.76
C LEU A 203 -5.24 11.88 -17.94
N VAL A 204 -4.25 12.64 -18.45
CA VAL A 204 -2.98 12.86 -17.73
C VAL A 204 -3.24 13.60 -16.41
N PHE A 205 -4.08 14.63 -16.43
CA PHE A 205 -4.40 15.39 -15.23
C PHE A 205 -5.04 14.51 -14.15
N ILE A 206 -6.09 13.75 -14.50
CA ILE A 206 -6.79 12.88 -13.56
C ILE A 206 -5.88 11.75 -13.05
N SER A 207 -5.11 11.13 -13.94
CA SER A 207 -4.20 10.04 -13.56
C SER A 207 -3.11 10.51 -12.59
N VAL A 208 -2.45 11.63 -12.89
CA VAL A 208 -1.41 12.20 -12.01
C VAL A 208 -2.03 12.65 -10.69
N PHE A 209 -3.21 13.26 -10.72
CA PHE A 209 -3.90 13.71 -9.52
C PHE A 209 -4.31 12.53 -8.63
N ALA A 210 -4.91 11.48 -9.20
CA ALA A 210 -5.26 10.25 -8.48
C ALA A 210 -4.03 9.60 -7.81
N ILE A 211 -2.92 9.53 -8.55
CA ILE A 211 -1.64 9.01 -8.01
C ILE A 211 -1.13 9.88 -6.84
N ILE A 212 -1.19 11.21 -6.96
CA ILE A 212 -0.76 12.12 -5.87
C ILE A 212 -1.69 11.99 -4.65
N PHE A 213 -2.97 11.72 -4.85
CA PHE A 213 -3.93 11.50 -3.77
C PHE A 213 -3.56 10.28 -2.93
N MET A 214 -2.81 9.30 -3.46
CA MET A 214 -2.32 8.15 -2.69
C MET A 214 -1.09 8.46 -1.80
N SER A 215 -0.56 9.69 -1.84
CA SER A 215 0.66 10.07 -1.12
C SER A 215 0.57 10.25 0.43
N PRO A 216 -0.59 10.28 1.14
CA PRO A 216 -0.59 10.47 2.59
C PRO A 216 0.28 9.48 3.35
N LEU A 217 0.21 8.19 3.00
CA LEU A 217 0.99 7.14 3.66
C LEU A 217 2.48 7.30 3.44
N PHE A 218 2.89 7.75 2.24
CA PHE A 218 4.28 8.07 1.95
C PHE A 218 4.75 9.25 2.82
N LEU A 219 3.94 10.30 2.95
CA LEU A 219 4.25 11.45 3.79
C LEU A 219 4.32 11.06 5.28
N LEU A 220 3.42 10.18 5.76
CA LEU A 220 3.48 9.62 7.12
C LEU A 220 4.76 8.78 7.32
N GLY A 221 5.15 7.98 6.33
CA GLY A 221 6.42 7.26 6.32
C GLY A 221 7.62 8.19 6.45
N MET A 222 7.65 9.26 5.65
CA MET A 222 8.68 10.30 5.74
C MET A 222 8.67 10.99 7.12
N TYR A 223 7.49 11.28 7.68
CA TYR A 223 7.34 11.88 9.00
C TYR A 223 8.00 11.01 10.08
N VAL A 224 7.68 9.72 10.12
CA VAL A 224 8.25 8.76 11.07
C VAL A 224 9.76 8.64 10.88
N GLY A 225 10.22 8.59 9.62
CA GLY A 225 11.63 8.58 9.27
C GLY A 225 12.40 9.79 9.78
N LYS A 226 11.79 10.98 9.75
CA LYS A 226 12.41 12.22 10.26
C LYS A 226 12.43 12.28 11.78
N LYS A 227 11.38 11.82 12.44
CA LYS A 227 11.28 11.75 13.90
C LYS A 227 12.19 10.70 14.53
N SER A 228 12.79 9.84 13.71
CA SER A 228 13.68 8.77 14.15
C SER A 228 13.05 7.80 15.17
N TRP A 229 11.71 7.73 15.26
CA TRP A 229 11.03 6.86 16.22
C TRP A 229 11.39 5.38 16.06
N LEU A 230 11.68 4.95 14.83
CA LEU A 230 12.13 3.58 14.54
C LEU A 230 13.57 3.28 14.97
N PHE A 231 14.34 4.29 15.40
CA PHE A 231 15.69 4.09 15.92
C PHE A 231 15.69 3.86 17.45
N GLU A 232 14.61 4.20 18.15
CA GLU A 232 14.46 4.06 19.61
C GLU A 232 13.29 3.15 20.00
N VAL A 233 12.95 2.18 19.15
CA VAL A 233 11.79 1.28 19.33
C VAL A 233 11.76 0.61 20.70
N ASN A 234 12.92 0.20 21.24
CA ASN A 234 13.00 -0.43 22.56
C ASN A 234 12.54 0.49 23.70
N GLN A 235 12.70 1.81 23.57
CA GLN A 235 12.24 2.78 24.56
C GLN A 235 10.74 3.09 24.41
N HIS A 236 10.15 2.76 23.26
CA HIS A 236 8.77 3.08 22.92
C HIS A 236 7.86 1.85 22.80
N ILE A 237 8.28 0.68 23.29
CA ILE A 237 7.46 -0.55 23.24
C ILE A 237 6.05 -0.37 23.83
N PRO A 238 5.85 0.31 24.98
CA PRO A 238 4.49 0.55 25.49
C PRO A 238 3.63 1.36 24.51
N ALA A 239 4.21 2.36 23.83
CA ALA A 239 3.52 3.12 22.80
C ALA A 239 3.20 2.27 21.57
N VAL A 240 4.13 1.40 21.13
CA VAL A 240 3.91 0.45 20.03
C VAL A 240 2.76 -0.50 20.34
N LYS A 241 2.67 -1.03 21.57
CA LYS A 241 1.54 -1.88 22.01
C LYS A 241 0.21 -1.11 21.98
N LYS A 242 0.21 0.14 22.45
CA LYS A 242 -0.98 0.99 22.43
C LYS A 242 -1.44 1.27 21.00
N ILE A 243 -0.52 1.58 20.09
CA ILE A 243 -0.80 1.76 18.66
C ILE A 243 -1.39 0.47 18.10
N TRP A 244 -0.70 -0.67 18.30
CA TRP A 244 -1.17 -1.99 17.83
C TRP A 244 -2.60 -2.30 18.27
N LEU A 245 -2.92 -2.07 19.55
CA LEU A 245 -4.24 -2.34 20.10
C LEU A 245 -5.30 -1.40 19.51
N ILE A 246 -5.04 -0.08 19.51
CA ILE A 246 -6.01 0.92 19.03
C ILE A 246 -6.27 0.74 17.54
N THR A 247 -5.23 0.60 16.72
CA THR A 247 -5.39 0.49 15.27
C THR A 247 -5.96 -0.86 14.86
N GLY A 248 -5.63 -1.93 15.58
CA GLY A 248 -6.24 -3.25 15.40
C GLY A 248 -7.75 -3.23 15.69
N ILE A 249 -8.14 -2.82 16.90
CA ILE A 249 -9.56 -2.74 17.30
C ILE A 249 -10.35 -1.87 16.32
N PHE A 250 -9.84 -0.69 16.00
CA PHE A 250 -10.50 0.21 15.05
C PHE A 250 -10.70 -0.45 13.67
N SER A 251 -9.62 -0.98 13.07
CA SER A 251 -9.66 -1.52 11.71
C SER A 251 -10.59 -2.74 11.59
N PHE A 252 -10.51 -3.67 12.54
CA PHE A 252 -11.36 -4.86 12.53
C PHE A 252 -12.82 -4.51 12.79
N THR A 253 -13.09 -3.59 13.72
CA THR A 253 -14.47 -3.15 14.01
C THR A 253 -15.10 -2.51 12.77
N ILE A 254 -14.39 -1.58 12.11
CA ILE A 254 -14.93 -0.91 10.91
C ILE A 254 -15.15 -1.91 9.77
N LYS A 255 -14.18 -2.79 9.46
CA LYS A 255 -14.33 -3.81 8.41
C LYS A 255 -15.51 -4.76 8.67
N ILE A 256 -15.65 -5.24 9.91
CA ILE A 256 -16.75 -6.14 10.28
C ILE A 256 -18.08 -5.39 10.15
N LEU A 257 -18.20 -4.18 10.72
CA LEU A 257 -19.44 -3.40 10.65
C LEU A 257 -19.83 -3.03 9.22
N ALA A 258 -18.86 -2.68 8.37
CA ALA A 258 -19.11 -2.34 6.97
C ALA A 258 -19.65 -3.52 6.17
N ILE A 259 -19.23 -4.76 6.46
CA ILE A 259 -19.77 -5.98 5.83
C ILE A 259 -21.26 -6.16 6.15
N PHE A 260 -21.68 -5.91 7.40
CA PHE A 260 -23.05 -6.15 7.84
C PHE A 260 -24.01 -4.99 7.56
N VAL A 261 -23.57 -3.75 7.82
CA VAL A 261 -24.45 -2.58 7.82
C VAL A 261 -24.45 -1.87 6.46
N LYS A 262 -23.35 -1.96 5.68
CA LYS A 262 -23.17 -1.31 4.37
C LYS A 262 -23.54 0.18 4.34
N HIS A 263 -23.40 0.88 5.48
CA HIS A 263 -23.69 2.30 5.57
C HIS A 263 -22.61 3.11 4.85
N PRO A 264 -22.94 4.17 4.09
CA PRO A 264 -21.96 4.97 3.33
C PRO A 264 -20.77 5.46 4.14
N ILE A 265 -21.01 5.94 5.37
CA ILE A 265 -19.94 6.38 6.29
C ILE A 265 -18.99 5.23 6.67
N LEU A 266 -19.51 4.01 6.87
CA LEU A 266 -18.69 2.86 7.23
C LEU A 266 -17.83 2.42 6.04
N ILE A 267 -18.39 2.44 4.82
CA ILE A 267 -17.64 2.16 3.58
C ILE A 267 -16.55 3.23 3.38
N MET A 268 -16.89 4.51 3.55
CA MET A 268 -15.92 5.61 3.49
C MET A 268 -14.76 5.39 4.47
N LEU A 269 -15.04 5.06 5.74
CA LEU A 269 -14.01 4.78 6.74
C LEU A 269 -13.21 3.51 6.43
N GLN A 270 -13.86 2.49 5.86
CA GLN A 270 -13.22 1.27 5.41
C GLN A 270 -12.22 1.53 4.29
N ASP A 271 -12.59 2.33 3.29
CA ASP A 271 -11.78 2.49 2.07
C ASP A 271 -10.66 3.52 2.24
N SER A 272 -10.87 4.53 3.09
CA SER A 272 -9.91 5.64 3.28
C SER A 272 -9.02 5.48 4.50
N LEU A 273 -9.61 5.29 5.69
CA LEU A 273 -8.88 5.35 6.96
C LEU A 273 -8.34 3.99 7.40
N THR A 274 -9.06 2.91 7.09
CA THR A 274 -8.66 1.56 7.51
C THR A 274 -7.33 1.09 6.91
N PRO A 275 -6.98 1.38 5.64
CA PRO A 275 -5.65 1.02 5.11
C PRO A 275 -4.51 1.70 5.88
N VAL A 276 -4.74 2.92 6.37
CA VAL A 276 -3.78 3.65 7.20
C VAL A 276 -3.62 2.99 8.57
N THR A 277 -4.72 2.67 9.25
CA THR A 277 -4.67 2.02 10.57
C THR A 277 -4.13 0.59 10.49
N MET A 278 -4.47 -0.16 9.43
CA MET A 278 -3.92 -1.49 9.15
C MET A 278 -2.41 -1.46 8.90
N THR A 279 -1.92 -0.43 8.21
CA THR A 279 -0.47 -0.23 8.03
C THR A 279 0.26 -0.16 9.37
N PHE A 280 -0.26 0.63 10.31
CA PHE A 280 0.31 0.71 11.66
C PHE A 280 0.13 -0.58 12.45
N PHE A 281 -1.00 -1.28 12.29
CA PHE A 281 -1.24 -2.58 12.92
C PHE A 281 -0.23 -3.64 12.45
N TYR A 282 0.00 -3.79 11.14
CA TYR A 282 0.97 -4.74 10.60
C TYR A 282 2.41 -4.37 10.97
N GLY A 283 2.78 -3.10 10.83
CA GLY A 283 4.10 -2.62 11.21
C GLY A 283 4.40 -2.86 12.69
N SER A 284 3.45 -2.54 13.57
CA SER A 284 3.60 -2.76 15.02
C SER A 284 3.58 -4.24 15.40
N THR A 285 2.80 -5.08 14.71
CA THR A 285 2.78 -6.54 14.91
C THR A 285 4.17 -7.12 14.69
N ILE A 286 4.81 -6.81 13.55
CA ILE A 286 6.14 -7.34 13.23
C ILE A 286 7.19 -6.81 14.21
N ILE A 287 7.12 -5.52 14.56
CA ILE A 287 8.02 -4.93 15.56
C ILE A 287 7.90 -5.66 16.92
N LEU A 288 6.69 -5.94 17.38
CA LEU A 288 6.45 -6.64 18.65
C LEU A 288 6.93 -8.09 18.59
N LEU A 289 6.72 -8.80 17.48
CA LEU A 289 7.22 -10.17 17.28
C LEU A 289 8.76 -10.23 17.42
N PHE A 290 9.47 -9.30 16.78
CA PHE A 290 10.93 -9.20 16.91
C PHE A 290 11.37 -8.85 18.34
N HIS A 291 10.62 -7.98 19.03
CA HIS A 291 10.91 -7.64 20.43
C HIS A 291 10.76 -8.85 21.36
N TYR A 292 9.65 -9.60 21.27
CA TYR A 292 9.40 -10.74 22.14
C TYR A 292 10.29 -11.95 21.84
N LYS A 293 10.64 -12.20 20.56
CA LYS A 293 11.63 -13.23 20.21
C LYS A 293 12.98 -12.98 20.91
N LYS A 294 13.38 -11.71 21.03
CA LYS A 294 14.59 -11.31 21.75
C LYS A 294 14.45 -11.56 23.26
N VAL A 295 13.33 -11.19 23.87
CA VAL A 295 13.08 -11.43 25.30
C VAL A 295 13.12 -12.94 25.59
N ALA A 296 12.46 -13.75 24.77
CA ALA A 296 12.46 -15.21 24.90
C ALA A 296 13.87 -15.81 24.77
N HIS A 297 14.67 -15.36 23.79
CA HIS A 297 16.05 -15.82 23.61
C HIS A 297 16.96 -15.41 24.79
N LEU A 298 16.81 -14.20 25.32
CA LEU A 298 17.57 -13.73 26.48
C LEU A 298 17.21 -14.50 27.76
N LEU A 299 15.93 -14.82 27.95
CA LEU A 299 15.46 -15.66 29.06
C LEU A 299 16.00 -17.09 28.95
N CYS A 300 16.09 -17.65 27.75
CA CYS A 300 16.69 -18.97 27.53
C CYS A 300 18.18 -19.00 27.90
N ILE A 301 18.97 -18.01 27.46
CA ILE A 301 20.41 -17.92 27.80
C ILE A 301 20.65 -17.83 29.31
N HIS A 302 19.83 -17.03 30.02
CA HIS A 302 19.94 -16.91 31.48
C HIS A 302 19.46 -18.17 32.21
N GLY A 303 18.45 -18.87 31.66
CA GLY A 303 18.00 -20.16 32.18
C GLY A 303 19.05 -21.26 32.07
N GLU A 304 19.91 -21.23 31.05
CA GLU A 304 21.05 -22.16 30.92
C GLU A 304 22.20 -21.83 31.87
N HIS A 305 22.49 -20.55 32.11
CA HIS A 305 23.52 -20.16 33.09
C HIS A 305 23.12 -20.50 34.53
N GLY A 306 21.82 -20.52 34.85
CA GLY A 306 21.33 -20.95 36.16
C GLY A 306 21.44 -22.46 36.41
N LYS A 307 21.64 -23.29 35.39
CA LYS A 307 21.82 -24.74 35.52
C LYS A 307 23.27 -25.18 35.72
N ASN A 308 24.24 -24.30 35.44
CA ASN A 308 25.68 -24.62 35.55
C ASN A 308 26.33 -24.11 36.85
N VAL A 309 25.54 -23.63 37.81
CA VAL A 309 26.02 -23.13 39.13
C VAL A 309 25.34 -23.89 40.30
N GLY A 310 24.74 -25.05 40.02
CA GLY A 310 24.13 -25.94 41.01
C GLY A 310 24.92 -27.24 41.16
#